data_AF-A0A7X8K3I9-F1
#
_entry.id   AF-A0A7X8K3I9-F1
#
_cell.length_a   1.000
_cell.length_b   1.000
_cell.length_c   1.000
_cell.angle_alpha   90.00
_cell.angle_beta   90.00
_cell.angle_gamma   90.00
#
_symmetry.space_group_name_H-M   'P 1'
#
loop_
_entity.id
_entity.type
_entity.pdbx_description
1 polymer ?
#
loop_
_entity_poly.entity_id
_entity_poly.type
_entity_poly.pdbx_seq_one_letter_code
_entity_poly.pdbx_strand_id
1 'polypeptide(L)' 'MAVFKCSNCGFEKEGRCKPRKCPECEGKDTFTKKEDK' A
#
# COMPACT_ATOMS: atom_id res chain seq x y z
N MET A 1 12.37 -4.63 3.85
CA MET A 1 11.00 -4.62 3.27
C MET A 1 10.29 -3.39 3.84
N ALA A 2 9.34 -2.81 3.11
CA ALA A 2 8.58 -1.64 3.56
C ALA A 2 7.10 -2.01 3.66
N VAL A 3 6.40 -1.44 4.64
CA VAL A 3 4.94 -1.53 4.72
C VAL A 3 4.36 -0.48 3.78
N PHE A 4 3.39 -0.86 2.97
CA PHE A 4 2.65 0.04 2.10
C PHE A 4 1.19 0.06 2.54
N LYS A 5 0.66 1.24 2.85
CA LYS A 5 -0.73 1.44 3.23
C LYS A 5 -1.51 2.07 2.09
N CYS A 6 -2.64 1.48 1.72
CA CYS A 6 -3.56 2.04 0.76
C CYS A 6 -4.25 3.26 1.37
N SER A 7 -4.13 4.42 0.76
CA SER A 7 -4.76 5.66 1.23
C SER A 7 -6.28 5.68 1.02
N ASN A 8 -6.83 4.80 0.18
CA ASN A 8 -8.27 4.74 -0.10
C ASN A 8 -9.06 3.85 0.86
N CYS A 9 -8.57 2.64 1.15
CA CYS A 9 -9.26 1.69 2.02
C CYS A 9 -8.52 1.40 3.34
N GLY A 10 -7.30 1.90 3.51
CA GLY A 10 -6.48 1.63 4.69
C GLY A 10 -5.76 0.29 4.68
N PHE A 11 -5.89 -0.53 3.62
CA PHE A 11 -5.24 -1.85 3.52
C PHE A 11 -3.72 -1.74 3.57
N GLU A 12 -3.08 -2.58 4.39
CA GLU A 12 -1.63 -2.57 4.59
C GLU A 12 -0.99 -3.82 3.97
N LYS A 13 0.09 -3.61 3.21
CA LYS A 13 0.83 -4.68 2.54
C LYS A 13 2.32 -4.47 2.72
N GLU A 14 2.99 -5.43 3.33
CA GLU A 14 4.45 -5.46 3.39
C GLU A 14 5.05 -6.02 2.10
N GLY A 15 6.15 -5.41 1.65
CA GLY A 15 6.84 -5.88 0.46
C GLY A 15 8.10 -5.08 0.15
N ARG A 16 8.86 -5.55 -0.84
CA ARG A 16 10.03 -4.80 -1.33
C ARG A 16 9.64 -3.65 -2.26
N CYS A 17 8.55 -3.82 -3.00
CA CYS A 17 8.09 -2.88 -4.03
C CYS A 17 6.67 -2.38 -3.74
N LYS A 18 6.40 -1.11 -4.07
CA LYS A 18 5.08 -0.50 -3.94
C LYS A 18 4.07 -1.24 -4.83
N PRO A 19 2.94 -1.72 -4.29
CA PRO A 19 1.90 -2.35 -5.11
C PRO A 19 1.24 -1.31 -6.03
N ARG A 20 1.06 -1.66 -7.31
CA ARG A 20 0.39 -0.78 -8.29
C ARG A 20 -1.13 -0.77 -8.18
N LYS A 21 -1.73 -1.83 -7.64
CA LYS A 21 -3.17 -1.98 -7.48
C LYS A 21 -3.49 -2.46 -6.07
N CYS A 22 -4.54 -1.88 -5.47
CA CYS A 22 -5.13 -2.37 -4.24
C CYS A 22 -6.00 -3.60 -4.51
N PRO A 23 -5.82 -4.72 -3.80
CA PRO A 23 -6.68 -5.89 -3.94
C PRO A 23 -8.07 -5.66 -3.32
N GLU A 24 -8.20 -4.77 -2.33
CA GLU A 24 -9.46 -4.52 -1.63
C GLU A 24 -10.36 -3.52 -2.37
N CYS A 25 -9.79 -2.40 -2.82
CA CYS A 25 -10.56 -1.29 -3.41
C CYS A 25 -10.30 -1.10 -4.90
N GLU A 26 -9.54 -2.00 -5.53
CA GLU A 26 -9.13 -1.98 -6.95
C GLU A 26 -8.40 -0.69 -7.42
N GLY A 27 -8.13 0.22 -6.49
CA GLY A 27 -7.50 1.51 -6.74
C GLY A 27 -6.08 1.35 -7.28
N LYS A 28 -5.74 2.15 -8.30
CA LYS A 28 -4.41 2.18 -8.91
C LYS A 28 -3.55 3.24 -8.24
N ASP A 29 -2.29 2.90 -7.95
CA ASP A 29 -1.28 3.77 -7.33
C ASP A 29 -1.65 4.34 -5.94
N THR A 30 -2.61 3.73 -5.25
CA THR A 30 -3.15 4.23 -3.98
C THR A 30 -2.29 3.91 -2.75
N PHE A 31 -1.24 3.10 -2.91
CA PHE A 31 -0.37 2.71 -1.81
C PHE A 31 0.68 3.78 -1.50
N THR A 32 0.77 4.15 -0.24
CA THR A 32 1.81 5.02 0.32
C THR A 32 2.71 4.19 1.23
N LYS A 33 4.01 4.48 1.23
CA LYS A 33 4.98 3.77 2.08
C LYS A 33 4.75 4.22 3.52
N LYS A 34 4.40 3.30 4.40
CA LYS A 34 4.26 3.53 5.84
C LYS A 34 5.65 3.35 6.43
N GLU A 35 6.30 4.47 6.71
CA GLU A 35 7.60 4.47 7.39
C GLU A 35 7.33 4.41 8.89
N ASP A 36 7.58 3.25 9.49
CA ASP A 36 7.69 3.12 10.94
C ASP A 36 8.93 3.93 11.36
N LYS A 37 8.67 5.03 12.08
CA LYS A 37 9.67 5.99 12.55
C LYS A 37 10.45 5.44 13.72
#